data_AF-A0A7K9TB15-F1
#
_entry.id   AF-A0A7K9TB15-F1
#
_cell.length_a   1.000
_cell.length_b   1.000
_cell.length_c   1.000
_cell.angle_alpha   90.00
_cell.angle_beta   90.00
_cell.angle_gamma   90.00
#
_symmetry.space_group_name_H-M   'P 1'
#
loop_
_entity.id
_entity.type
_entity.pdbx_description
1 polymer ?
#
loop_
_entity_poly.entity_id
_entity_poly.type
_entity_poly.pdbx_seq_one_letter_code
_entity_poly.pdbx_strand_id
1 'polypeptide(L)'
;ENTVFVMTNVILTLNQHQGHCPELPDDKTECSLKNNCVPGYVSTHSNGIQTGKCVPYNGSIKTCEVFAWCPVEDDYHIPKPAFLQEAENFTILVKNNIWYPKFNFSKRNILPTINNTYLKNCIYDSKTDPFCPIFRLGKIVEAAGQNFQEMAVEGGVMALQINWDCNLDRAASHCVPKYSFRRLDTKDSAHTVSPGYNFRFAKYYRDSKGSESRTLVKAYGIRFDIIVFGKAGKFDVIPTMINIGSGLALFGV
;
A
#
# COMPACT_ATOMS: atom_id res chain seq x y z
N GLU A 1 -8.05 -7.56 -4.36
CA GLU A 1 -9.31 -6.85 -4.68
C GLU A 1 -9.80 -5.89 -3.60
N ASN A 2 -9.36 -5.97 -2.34
CA ASN A 2 -9.79 -5.06 -1.25
C ASN A 2 -8.71 -4.07 -0.81
N THR A 3 -7.90 -3.57 -1.75
CA THR A 3 -6.71 -2.77 -1.45
C THR A 3 -6.62 -1.59 -2.41
N VAL A 4 -6.25 -0.42 -1.90
CA VAL A 4 -6.00 0.77 -2.71
C VAL A 4 -4.59 1.28 -2.42
N PHE A 5 -3.80 1.50 -3.45
CA PHE A 5 -2.50 2.15 -3.32
C PHE A 5 -2.61 3.63 -3.67
N VAL A 6 -2.10 4.48 -2.78
CA VAL A 6 -2.00 5.92 -3.01
C VAL A 6 -0.53 6.30 -3.09
N MET A 7 -0.11 6.76 -4.26
CA MET A 7 1.26 7.24 -4.48
C MET A 7 1.48 8.53 -3.68
N THR A 8 2.59 8.59 -2.94
CA THR A 8 2.97 9.74 -2.11
C THR A 8 4.32 10.31 -2.48
N ASN A 9 5.23 9.48 -3.01
CA ASN A 9 6.54 9.92 -3.49
C ASN A 9 6.94 9.16 -4.75
N VAL A 10 7.88 9.72 -5.51
CA VAL A 10 8.25 9.13 -6.79
C VAL A 10 9.68 9.49 -7.19
N ILE A 11 10.36 8.54 -7.81
CA ILE A 11 11.59 8.76 -8.58
C ILE A 11 11.26 8.48 -10.04
N LEU A 12 11.55 9.46 -10.91
CA LEU A 12 11.24 9.42 -12.33
C LEU A 12 12.52 9.35 -13.15
N THR A 13 12.69 8.28 -13.92
CA THR A 13 13.77 8.16 -14.91
C THR A 13 13.16 8.29 -16.29
N LEU A 14 13.23 9.51 -16.84
CA LEU A 14 12.61 9.88 -18.11
C LEU A 14 13.47 9.44 -19.31
N ASN A 15 12.84 9.30 -20.47
CA ASN A 15 13.50 9.11 -21.76
C ASN A 15 14.53 7.95 -21.77
N GLN A 16 14.18 6.84 -21.12
CA GLN A 16 15.02 5.66 -21.17
C GLN A 16 14.93 5.00 -22.55
N HIS A 17 16.07 4.59 -23.10
CA HIS A 17 16.17 3.79 -24.32
C HIS A 17 17.04 2.56 -24.07
N GLN A 18 16.86 1.49 -24.85
CA GLN A 18 17.79 0.36 -24.79
C GLN A 18 19.14 0.78 -25.38
N GLY A 19 20.21 0.63 -24.61
CA GLY A 19 21.54 1.03 -25.04
C GLY A 19 22.62 0.70 -24.01
N HIS A 20 23.77 1.32 -24.18
CA HIS A 20 24.92 1.18 -23.28
C HIS A 20 25.08 2.45 -22.45
N CYS A 21 25.20 2.28 -21.14
CA CYS A 21 25.44 3.38 -20.21
C CYS A 21 26.27 2.90 -19.02
N PRO A 22 26.92 3.82 -18.29
CA PRO A 22 27.53 3.49 -17.00
C PRO A 22 26.47 3.02 -16.00
N GLU A 23 26.81 1.98 -15.23
CA GLU A 23 26.01 1.53 -14.07
C GLU A 23 26.11 2.53 -12.90
N LEU A 24 25.17 2.48 -11.96
CA LEU A 24 25.24 3.28 -10.73
C LEU A 24 26.48 2.91 -9.88
N PRO A 25 27.14 3.88 -9.20
CA PRO A 25 28.33 3.64 -8.36
C PRO A 25 28.05 2.88 -7.06
N ASP A 26 28.35 1.58 -7.03
CA ASP A 26 28.24 0.70 -5.88
C ASP A 26 29.60 0.00 -5.66
N ASP A 27 29.82 -0.56 -4.47
CA ASP A 27 31.06 -1.23 -4.07
C ASP A 27 31.50 -2.32 -5.07
N LYS A 28 30.55 -2.88 -5.83
CA LYS A 28 30.77 -3.93 -6.83
C LYS A 28 30.79 -3.44 -8.28
N THR A 29 30.34 -2.22 -8.55
CA THR A 29 30.18 -1.69 -9.93
C THR A 29 31.23 -0.63 -10.25
N GLU A 30 31.84 -0.02 -9.23
CA GLU A 30 32.98 0.87 -9.40
C GLU A 30 34.20 0.12 -9.95
N CYS A 31 34.85 0.72 -10.95
CA CYS A 31 35.98 0.11 -11.64
C CYS A 31 37.12 1.11 -11.79
N SER A 32 38.35 0.66 -11.47
CA SER A 32 39.57 1.42 -11.76
C SER A 32 40.25 0.93 -13.04
N LEU A 33 40.17 -0.38 -13.29
CA LEU A 33 40.77 -1.08 -14.43
C LEU A 33 39.69 -1.86 -15.19
N LYS A 34 39.92 -2.10 -16.49
CA LYS A 34 38.97 -2.83 -17.36
C LYS A 34 38.67 -4.26 -16.86
N ASN A 35 39.64 -4.94 -16.24
CA ASN A 35 39.48 -6.31 -15.73
C ASN A 35 38.50 -6.43 -14.55
N ASN A 36 38.03 -5.32 -13.97
CA ASN A 36 37.03 -5.34 -12.89
C ASN A 36 35.61 -5.63 -13.42
N CYS A 37 35.37 -5.45 -14.73
CA CYS A 37 34.08 -5.65 -15.35
C CYS A 37 34.11 -6.94 -16.16
N VAL A 38 33.20 -7.88 -15.88
CA VAL A 38 33.16 -9.18 -16.56
C VAL A 38 32.07 -9.16 -17.64
N PRO A 39 32.42 -9.36 -18.93
CA PRO A 39 31.42 -9.42 -20.00
C PRO A 39 30.37 -10.50 -19.75
N GLY A 40 29.09 -10.16 -19.92
CA GLY A 40 27.97 -11.08 -19.72
C GLY A 40 27.60 -11.34 -18.26
N TYR A 41 28.29 -10.71 -17.30
CA TYR A 41 27.95 -10.82 -15.89
C TYR A 41 26.63 -10.09 -15.57
N VAL A 42 25.78 -10.74 -14.79
CA VAL A 42 24.50 -10.21 -14.29
C VAL A 42 24.44 -10.45 -12.79
N SER A 43 24.36 -9.37 -12.01
CA SER A 43 24.11 -9.42 -10.57
C SER A 43 22.62 -9.26 -10.28
N THR A 44 22.16 -9.78 -9.15
CA THR A 44 20.78 -9.64 -8.67
C THR A 44 20.37 -8.17 -8.44
N HIS A 45 21.35 -7.30 -8.19
CA HIS A 45 21.13 -5.86 -7.97
C HIS A 45 21.62 -4.99 -9.14
N SER A 46 22.07 -5.59 -10.25
CA SER A 46 22.51 -4.86 -11.44
C SER A 46 21.29 -4.37 -12.23
N ASN A 47 21.37 -3.18 -12.83
CA ASN A 47 20.32 -2.66 -13.69
C ASN A 47 20.36 -3.28 -15.11
N GLY A 48 21.48 -3.90 -15.49
CA GLY A 48 21.65 -4.57 -16.77
C GLY A 48 22.77 -5.60 -16.84
N ILE A 49 23.14 -5.96 -18.06
CA ILE A 49 24.19 -6.95 -18.37
C ILE A 49 25.50 -6.22 -18.60
N GLN A 50 26.56 -6.58 -17.87
CA GLN A 50 27.87 -5.95 -18.05
C GLN A 50 28.48 -6.23 -19.43
N THR A 51 29.05 -5.22 -20.07
CA THR A 51 29.77 -5.36 -21.35
C THR A 51 31.25 -5.69 -21.16
N GLY A 52 31.78 -5.49 -19.95
CA GLY A 52 33.21 -5.63 -19.63
C GLY A 52 34.05 -4.38 -19.87
N LYS A 53 33.43 -3.24 -20.22
CA LYS A 53 34.13 -1.95 -20.30
C LYS A 53 33.96 -1.17 -19.02
N CYS A 54 35.01 -0.45 -18.63
CA CYS A 54 35.00 0.51 -17.55
C CYS A 54 34.87 1.93 -18.14
N VAL A 55 33.78 2.63 -17.85
CA VAL A 55 33.41 3.93 -18.44
C VAL A 55 33.26 5.00 -17.35
N PRO A 56 33.50 6.28 -17.65
CA PRO A 56 33.27 7.35 -16.67
C PRO A 56 31.77 7.51 -16.38
N TYR A 57 31.39 7.44 -15.10
CA TYR A 57 30.05 7.80 -14.63
C TYR A 57 29.96 9.30 -14.38
N ASN A 58 30.95 9.86 -13.70
CA ASN A 58 31.12 11.31 -13.51
C ASN A 58 32.61 11.69 -13.67
N GLY A 59 32.98 12.96 -13.38
CA GLY A 59 34.36 13.43 -13.55
C GLY A 59 35.40 12.75 -12.65
N SER A 60 34.98 12.08 -11.57
CA SER A 60 35.87 11.43 -10.59
C SER A 60 35.73 9.89 -10.55
N ILE A 61 34.54 9.36 -10.87
CA ILE A 61 34.14 7.97 -10.66
C ILE A 61 33.94 7.28 -12.01
N LYS A 62 34.45 6.05 -12.12
CA LYS A 62 34.24 5.16 -13.26
C LYS A 62 33.49 3.91 -12.81
N THR A 63 32.53 3.48 -13.61
CA THR A 63 31.72 2.27 -13.34
C THR A 63 31.69 1.37 -14.56
N CYS A 64 31.32 0.11 -14.34
CA CYS A 64 31.15 -0.84 -15.44
C CYS A 64 30.02 -0.40 -16.38
N GLU A 65 30.26 -0.48 -17.68
CA GLU A 65 29.26 -0.26 -18.72
C GLU A 65 28.29 -1.45 -18.76
N VAL A 66 26.99 -1.17 -18.80
CA VAL A 66 25.92 -2.16 -18.89
C VAL A 66 25.07 -1.93 -20.13
N PHE A 67 24.56 -3.02 -20.70
CA PHE A 67 23.44 -2.98 -21.65
C PHE A 67 22.13 -3.04 -20.87
N ALA A 68 21.40 -1.93 -20.87
CA ALA A 68 20.21 -1.71 -20.04
C ALA A 68 19.26 -0.69 -20.67
N TRP A 69 18.21 -0.32 -19.94
CA TRP A 69 17.45 0.88 -20.20
C TRP A 69 18.20 2.08 -19.64
N CYS A 70 18.73 2.90 -20.54
CA CYS A 70 19.62 4.01 -20.24
C CYS A 70 18.91 5.36 -20.38
N PRO A 71 19.11 6.32 -19.45
CA PRO A 71 19.98 6.22 -18.27
C PRO A 71 19.40 5.28 -17.19
N VAL A 72 20.27 4.63 -16.41
CA VAL A 72 19.85 3.81 -15.27
C VAL A 72 19.15 4.67 -14.21
N GLU A 73 18.26 4.07 -13.42
CA GLU A 73 17.59 4.75 -12.31
C GLU A 73 18.62 5.14 -11.24
N ASP A 74 18.55 6.37 -10.74
CA ASP A 74 19.29 6.83 -9.56
C ASP A 74 18.35 6.83 -8.36
N ASP A 75 18.61 5.94 -7.39
CA ASP A 75 17.81 5.83 -6.17
C ASP A 75 18.58 6.14 -4.88
N TYR A 76 19.74 6.80 -4.95
CA TYR A 76 20.47 7.25 -3.75
C TYR A 76 19.69 8.28 -2.94
N HIS A 77 18.93 9.14 -3.62
CA HIS A 77 18.23 10.26 -3.00
C HIS A 77 16.72 10.14 -3.19
N ILE A 78 16.03 9.72 -2.14
CA ILE A 78 14.56 9.77 -2.09
C ILE A 78 14.15 11.22 -1.74
N PRO A 79 13.28 11.88 -2.53
CA PRO A 79 12.84 13.25 -2.26
C PRO A 79 12.23 13.39 -0.85
N LYS A 80 12.71 14.37 -0.08
CA LYS A 80 12.23 14.75 1.26
C LYS A 80 12.06 16.29 1.29
N PRO A 81 10.84 16.83 1.48
CA PRO A 81 9.56 16.15 1.73
C PRO A 81 9.05 15.36 0.50
N ALA A 82 8.06 14.51 0.72
CA ALA A 82 7.50 13.66 -0.33
C ALA A 82 6.85 14.49 -1.45
N PHE A 83 7.05 14.09 -2.71
CA PHE A 83 6.59 14.86 -3.88
C PHE A 83 5.07 15.10 -3.90
N LEU A 84 4.27 14.13 -3.45
CA LEU A 84 2.79 14.20 -3.39
C LEU A 84 2.30 14.37 -1.94
N GLN A 85 2.88 15.31 -1.19
CA GLN A 85 2.47 15.62 0.18
C GLN A 85 0.97 15.95 0.32
N GLU A 86 0.37 16.54 -0.71
CA GLU A 86 -1.07 16.91 -0.76
C GLU A 86 -2.00 15.68 -0.77
N ALA A 87 -1.46 14.49 -0.99
CA ALA A 87 -2.23 13.25 -0.86
C ALA A 87 -2.82 13.07 0.54
N GLU A 88 -2.26 13.73 1.56
CA GLU A 88 -2.83 13.77 2.92
C GLU A 88 -4.30 14.24 2.93
N ASN A 89 -4.63 15.12 2.00
CA ASN A 89 -5.93 15.76 1.88
C ASN A 89 -6.92 14.96 1.02
N PHE A 90 -6.48 13.89 0.38
CA PHE A 90 -7.35 13.04 -0.41
C PHE A 90 -8.35 12.30 0.47
N THR A 91 -9.48 11.98 -0.14
CA THR A 91 -10.56 11.25 0.51
C THR A 91 -10.85 9.95 -0.24
N ILE A 92 -11.08 8.88 0.51
CA ILE A 92 -11.52 7.59 -0.05
C ILE A 92 -12.95 7.30 0.40
N LEU A 93 -13.83 7.01 -0.56
CA LEU A 93 -15.18 6.52 -0.29
C LEU A 93 -15.16 4.99 -0.24
N VAL A 94 -15.44 4.42 0.92
CA VAL A 94 -15.48 2.96 1.10
C VAL A 94 -16.93 2.48 1.08
N LYS A 95 -17.29 1.73 0.03
CA LYS A 95 -18.58 1.05 -0.08
C LYS A 95 -18.43 -0.41 0.31
N ASN A 96 -19.11 -0.82 1.38
CA ASN A 96 -19.06 -2.18 1.88
C ASN A 96 -20.47 -2.75 2.02
N ASN A 97 -20.67 -3.94 1.45
CA ASN A 97 -21.90 -4.72 1.57
C ASN A 97 -21.55 -6.05 2.25
N ILE A 98 -22.33 -6.43 3.26
CA ILE A 98 -22.19 -7.70 3.98
C ILE A 98 -23.42 -8.57 3.75
N TRP A 99 -23.20 -9.88 3.77
CA TRP A 99 -24.26 -10.89 3.73
C TRP A 99 -23.89 -12.01 4.68
N TYR A 100 -24.78 -12.35 5.60
CA TYR A 100 -24.70 -13.52 6.46
C TYR A 100 -25.63 -14.60 5.91
N PRO A 101 -25.11 -15.59 5.14
CA PRO A 101 -25.94 -16.55 4.42
C PRO A 101 -26.83 -17.38 5.35
N LYS A 102 -26.29 -17.81 6.51
CA LYS A 102 -27.01 -18.61 7.51
C LYS A 102 -28.34 -17.96 7.95
N PHE A 103 -28.38 -16.63 8.01
CA PHE A 103 -29.54 -15.88 8.50
C PHE A 103 -30.30 -15.15 7.39
N ASN A 104 -29.87 -15.31 6.13
CA ASN A 104 -30.35 -14.54 4.98
C ASN A 104 -30.40 -13.03 5.25
N PHE A 105 -29.38 -12.50 5.93
CA PHE A 105 -29.32 -11.10 6.33
C PHE A 105 -28.28 -10.37 5.48
N SER A 106 -28.68 -9.28 4.81
CA SER A 106 -27.77 -8.41 4.07
C SER A 106 -27.83 -6.97 4.60
N LYS A 107 -26.70 -6.28 4.60
CA LYS A 107 -26.63 -4.88 5.01
C LYS A 107 -25.48 -4.15 4.33
N ARG A 108 -25.60 -2.83 4.24
CA ARG A 108 -24.59 -1.93 3.66
C ARG A 108 -24.09 -0.97 4.73
N ASN A 109 -22.83 -0.56 4.62
CA ASN A 109 -22.24 0.42 5.53
C ASN A 109 -22.86 1.82 5.39
N ILE A 110 -23.32 2.17 4.19
CA ILE A 110 -24.13 3.36 3.96
C ILE A 110 -25.54 3.08 4.47
N LEU A 111 -25.87 3.66 5.62
CA LEU A 111 -27.15 3.45 6.29
C LEU A 111 -28.32 4.03 5.47
N PRO A 112 -29.53 3.45 5.55
CA PRO A 112 -30.71 3.95 4.83
C PRO A 112 -31.10 5.38 5.20
N THR A 113 -30.73 5.84 6.40
CA THR A 113 -30.99 7.19 6.91
C THR A 113 -30.07 8.25 6.30
N ILE A 114 -28.99 7.85 5.61
CA ILE A 114 -28.03 8.75 5.00
C ILE A 114 -28.55 9.22 3.63
N ASN A 115 -28.60 10.54 3.45
CA ASN A 115 -29.02 11.17 2.20
C ASN A 115 -27.81 11.56 1.32
N ASN A 116 -28.08 11.90 0.06
CA ASN A 116 -27.04 12.28 -0.90
C ASN A 116 -26.36 13.62 -0.52
N THR A 117 -27.08 14.53 0.11
CA THR A 117 -26.55 15.83 0.56
C THR A 117 -25.49 15.65 1.64
N TYR A 118 -25.71 14.74 2.58
CA TYR A 118 -24.77 14.35 3.62
C TYR A 118 -23.53 13.72 3.01
N LEU A 119 -23.67 12.79 2.06
CA LEU A 119 -22.53 12.14 1.41
C LEU A 119 -21.64 13.10 0.61
N LYS A 120 -22.14 14.28 0.20
CA LYS A 120 -21.31 15.28 -0.49
C LYS A 120 -20.35 16.01 0.45
N ASN A 121 -20.71 16.15 1.72
CA ASN A 121 -20.02 17.02 2.67
C ASN A 121 -19.40 16.26 3.85
N CYS A 122 -19.88 15.05 4.14
CA CYS A 122 -19.42 14.32 5.31
C CYS A 122 -17.98 13.84 5.13
N ILE A 123 -17.24 13.87 6.25
CA ILE A 123 -15.95 13.21 6.40
C ILE A 123 -16.04 12.42 7.70
N TYR A 124 -15.57 11.19 7.68
CA TYR A 124 -15.57 10.32 8.84
C TYR A 124 -14.84 10.96 10.02
N ASP A 125 -15.53 11.00 11.16
CA ASP A 125 -14.96 11.29 12.46
C ASP A 125 -15.62 10.37 13.49
N SER A 126 -14.82 9.81 14.40
CA SER A 126 -15.31 8.85 15.39
C SER A 126 -16.35 9.41 16.37
N LYS A 127 -16.40 10.74 16.54
CA LYS A 127 -17.27 11.45 17.49
C LYS A 127 -18.40 12.17 16.77
N THR A 128 -18.11 12.94 15.72
CA THR A 128 -19.12 13.77 15.05
C THR A 128 -19.89 13.01 13.97
N ASP A 129 -19.18 12.25 13.12
CA ASP A 129 -19.75 11.63 11.91
C ASP A 129 -19.32 10.15 11.76
N PRO A 130 -19.65 9.28 12.74
CA PRO A 130 -19.11 7.91 12.81
C PRO A 130 -19.65 6.98 11.70
N PHE A 131 -20.72 7.38 11.01
CA PHE A 131 -21.34 6.61 9.93
C PHE A 131 -21.01 7.16 8.54
N CYS A 132 -20.19 8.21 8.43
CA CYS A 132 -19.75 8.69 7.12
C CYS A 132 -18.76 7.68 6.49
N PRO A 133 -19.01 7.20 5.26
CA PRO A 133 -18.14 6.22 4.59
C PRO A 133 -16.96 6.87 3.83
N ILE A 134 -16.74 8.18 4.00
CA ILE A 134 -15.70 8.96 3.31
C ILE A 134 -14.59 9.28 4.31
N PHE A 135 -13.38 8.79 4.05
CA PHE A 135 -12.26 8.90 4.96
C PHE A 135 -11.16 9.75 4.35
N ARG A 136 -10.68 10.76 5.08
CA ARG A 136 -9.49 11.54 4.68
C ARG A 136 -8.22 10.78 5.04
N LEU A 137 -7.27 10.69 4.12
CA LEU A 137 -6.08 9.85 4.31
C LEU A 137 -5.24 10.28 5.51
N GLY A 138 -5.02 11.58 5.70
CA GLY A 138 -4.33 12.09 6.89
C GLY A 138 -5.01 11.67 8.19
N LYS A 139 -6.34 11.73 8.25
CA LYS A 139 -7.12 11.33 9.44
C LYS A 139 -7.04 9.83 9.74
N ILE A 140 -6.98 8.98 8.71
CA ILE A 140 -6.76 7.54 8.88
C ILE A 140 -5.41 7.27 9.54
N VAL A 141 -4.36 7.94 9.06
CA VAL A 141 -2.99 7.75 9.55
C VAL A 141 -2.82 8.34 10.96
N GLU A 142 -3.37 9.53 11.21
CA GLU A 142 -3.42 10.17 12.52
C GLU A 142 -4.17 9.30 13.55
N ALA A 143 -5.31 8.73 13.18
CA ALA A 143 -6.09 7.86 14.07
C ALA A 143 -5.37 6.55 14.44
N ALA A 144 -4.37 6.13 13.66
CA ALA A 144 -3.48 5.03 13.98
C ALA A 144 -2.21 5.46 14.77
N GLY A 145 -2.12 6.73 15.17
CA GLY A 145 -1.00 7.30 15.91
C GLY A 145 0.26 7.47 15.06
N GLN A 146 0.13 7.66 13.75
CA GLN A 146 1.24 7.82 12.81
C GLN A 146 1.24 9.24 12.19
N ASN A 147 2.39 9.66 11.66
CA ASN A 147 2.53 10.90 10.91
C ASN A 147 2.48 10.62 9.39
N PHE A 148 1.57 11.29 8.68
CA PHE A 148 1.39 11.09 7.23
C PHE A 148 2.62 11.50 6.44
N GLN A 149 3.21 12.65 6.74
CA GLN A 149 4.35 13.21 6.00
C GLN A 149 5.61 12.35 6.15
N GLU A 150 5.84 11.79 7.33
CA GLU A 150 6.94 10.82 7.53
C GLU A 150 6.71 9.54 6.71
N MET A 151 5.49 8.98 6.76
CA MET A 151 5.14 7.76 6.04
C MET A 151 5.12 7.97 4.52
N ALA A 152 4.79 9.17 4.06
CA ALA A 152 4.68 9.50 2.65
C ALA A 152 6.02 9.43 1.90
N VAL A 153 7.16 9.54 2.58
CA VAL A 153 8.48 9.52 1.92
C VAL A 153 8.84 8.14 1.40
N GLU A 154 8.77 7.12 2.26
CA GLU A 154 9.18 5.73 1.97
C GLU A 154 7.98 4.81 1.73
N GLY A 155 6.78 5.31 1.98
CA GLY A 155 5.54 4.54 1.90
C GLY A 155 5.26 3.70 3.15
N GLY A 156 4.19 2.92 3.10
CA GLY A 156 3.78 2.06 4.20
C GLY A 156 2.52 1.27 3.90
N VAL A 157 2.06 0.48 4.85
CA VAL A 157 0.84 -0.32 4.72
C VAL A 157 -0.10 -0.03 5.88
N MET A 158 -1.30 0.43 5.56
CA MET A 158 -2.34 0.80 6.51
C MET A 158 -3.54 -0.13 6.37
N ALA A 159 -4.12 -0.57 7.48
CA ALA A 159 -5.38 -1.30 7.51
C ALA A 159 -6.52 -0.36 7.88
N LEU A 160 -7.59 -0.40 7.08
CA LEU A 160 -8.91 0.11 7.45
C LEU A 160 -9.77 -1.11 7.79
N GLN A 161 -10.01 -1.29 9.07
CA GLN A 161 -10.77 -2.41 9.60
C GLN A 161 -12.24 -2.04 9.77
N ILE A 162 -13.13 -2.88 9.25
CA ILE A 162 -14.58 -2.72 9.34
C ILE A 162 -15.13 -3.92 10.11
N ASN A 163 -15.55 -3.70 11.36
CA ASN A 163 -16.14 -4.73 12.20
C ASN A 163 -17.67 -4.68 12.15
N TRP A 164 -18.30 -5.82 11.86
CA TRP A 164 -19.74 -6.06 11.85
C TRP A 164 -20.13 -7.14 12.88
N ASP A 165 -20.04 -6.82 14.17
CA ASP A 165 -20.55 -7.71 15.21
C ASP A 165 -22.03 -7.42 15.47
N CYS A 166 -22.90 -8.35 15.05
CA CYS A 166 -24.34 -8.14 14.99
C CYS A 166 -25.10 -9.21 15.78
N ASN A 167 -25.94 -8.76 16.70
CA ASN A 167 -26.99 -9.58 17.29
C ASN A 167 -28.27 -9.43 16.45
N LEU A 168 -28.63 -10.46 15.71
CA LEU A 168 -29.79 -10.52 14.81
C LEU A 168 -31.10 -10.89 15.52
N ASP A 169 -31.09 -11.07 16.84
CA ASP A 169 -32.31 -11.08 17.66
C ASP A 169 -32.84 -9.65 17.87
N ARG A 170 -31.97 -8.65 17.72
CA ARG A 170 -32.33 -7.22 17.79
C ARG A 170 -32.73 -6.68 16.42
N ALA A 171 -33.35 -5.51 16.43
CA ALA A 171 -33.67 -4.78 15.21
C ALA A 171 -32.42 -4.56 14.35
N ALA A 172 -32.56 -4.77 13.04
CA ALA A 172 -31.49 -4.65 12.06
C ALA A 172 -30.75 -3.30 12.12
N SER A 173 -31.39 -2.23 12.63
CA SER A 173 -30.78 -0.92 12.85
C SER A 173 -29.54 -0.95 13.76
N HIS A 174 -29.47 -1.88 14.72
CA HIS A 174 -28.36 -1.98 15.68
C HIS A 174 -27.10 -2.64 15.11
N CYS A 175 -27.22 -3.37 14.00
CA CYS A 175 -26.10 -3.99 13.31
C CYS A 175 -25.39 -2.93 12.46
N VAL A 176 -24.39 -2.23 13.00
CA VAL A 176 -23.69 -1.12 12.32
C VAL A 176 -22.18 -1.40 12.24
N PRO A 177 -21.49 -0.88 11.21
CA PRO A 177 -20.05 -1.05 11.10
C PRO A 177 -19.34 -0.23 12.16
N LYS A 178 -18.23 -0.76 12.67
CA LYS A 178 -17.25 -0.02 13.47
C LYS A 178 -15.93 0.04 12.73
N TYR A 179 -15.35 1.24 12.64
CA TYR A 179 -14.11 1.47 11.91
C TYR A 179 -12.93 1.59 12.87
N SER A 180 -11.84 0.90 12.57
CA SER A 180 -10.56 1.05 13.24
C SER A 180 -9.42 1.11 12.22
N PHE A 181 -8.31 1.76 12.60
CA PHE A 181 -7.17 1.96 11.72
C PHE A 181 -5.90 1.46 12.39
N ARG A 182 -5.05 0.77 11.62
CA ARG A 182 -3.81 0.20 12.14
C ARG A 182 -2.73 0.18 11.07
N ARG A 183 -1.51 0.57 11.43
CA ARG A 183 -0.34 0.33 10.57
C ARG A 183 0.03 -1.16 10.57
N LEU A 184 0.22 -1.75 9.40
CA LEU A 184 0.54 -3.17 9.23
C LEU A 184 2.03 -3.43 9.05
N ASP A 185 2.77 -2.51 8.43
CA ASP A 185 4.20 -2.62 8.25
C ASP A 185 4.96 -2.31 9.54
N THR A 186 6.10 -2.97 9.71
CA THR A 186 6.93 -2.82 10.91
C THR A 186 7.75 -1.54 10.84
N LYS A 187 7.61 -0.67 11.85
CA LYS A 187 8.52 0.47 12.08
C LYS A 187 9.66 0.03 12.99
N ASP A 188 10.42 -0.99 12.59
CA ASP A 188 11.58 -1.42 13.37
C ASP A 188 12.85 -0.71 12.88
N SER A 189 13.37 0.18 13.71
CA SER A 189 14.63 0.88 13.44
C SER A 189 15.85 -0.06 13.42
N ALA A 190 15.75 -1.25 14.02
CA ALA A 190 16.83 -2.24 14.02
C ALA A 190 16.83 -3.12 12.75
N HIS A 191 15.71 -3.19 12.03
CA HIS A 191 15.55 -3.99 10.81
C HIS A 191 15.11 -3.10 9.64
N THR A 192 16.10 -2.42 9.04
CA THR A 192 15.91 -1.50 7.90
C THR A 192 15.96 -2.19 6.53
N VAL A 193 15.69 -3.49 6.45
CA VAL A 193 15.71 -4.20 5.17
C VAL A 193 14.41 -3.91 4.42
N SER A 194 14.50 -3.13 3.34
CA SER A 194 13.35 -2.69 2.52
C SER A 194 12.22 -2.02 3.31
N PRO A 195 12.47 -0.87 3.97
CA PRO A 195 11.46 -0.16 4.73
C PRO A 195 10.39 0.44 3.81
N GLY A 196 9.18 0.60 4.34
CA GLY A 196 8.06 1.23 3.65
C GLY A 196 7.41 0.36 2.57
N TYR A 197 6.90 1.01 1.52
CA TYR A 197 6.21 0.32 0.42
C TYR A 197 6.47 1.03 -0.90
N ASN A 198 7.19 0.36 -1.80
CA ASN A 198 7.54 0.87 -3.12
C ASN A 198 7.49 -0.21 -4.20
N PHE A 199 7.30 0.21 -5.44
CA PHE A 199 7.40 -0.66 -6.60
C PHE A 199 7.78 0.15 -7.85
N ARG A 200 8.30 -0.54 -8.86
CA ARG A 200 8.65 0.05 -10.16
C ARG A 200 7.58 -0.28 -11.18
N PHE A 201 7.19 0.70 -11.97
CA PHE A 201 6.39 0.49 -13.18
C PHE A 201 6.91 1.40 -14.29
N ALA A 202 6.63 1.05 -15.54
CA ALA A 202 7.11 1.80 -16.69
C ALA A 202 5.96 2.22 -17.60
N LYS A 203 6.11 3.38 -18.23
CA LYS A 203 5.27 3.86 -19.33
C LYS A 203 6.09 3.81 -20.61
N TYR A 204 5.63 3.07 -21.61
CA TYR A 204 6.33 2.88 -22.88
C TYR A 204 5.78 3.82 -23.93
N TYR A 205 6.68 4.34 -24.76
CA TYR A 205 6.40 5.29 -25.83
C TYR A 205 7.17 4.87 -27.08
N ARG A 206 6.61 5.20 -28.24
CA ARG A 206 7.26 4.94 -29.53
C ARG A 206 7.32 6.22 -30.33
N ASP A 207 8.51 6.58 -30.78
CA ASP A 207 8.70 7.76 -31.62
C ASP A 207 8.29 7.47 -33.07
N SER A 208 8.07 8.54 -33.85
CA SER A 208 7.81 8.56 -35.29
C SER A 208 8.79 7.73 -36.13
N LYS A 209 10.04 7.62 -35.68
CA LYS A 209 11.09 6.81 -36.31
C LYS A 209 11.04 5.31 -35.93
N GLY A 210 10.05 4.90 -35.14
CA GLY A 210 9.85 3.52 -34.70
C GLY A 210 10.68 3.11 -33.48
N SER A 211 11.55 3.98 -32.94
CA SER A 211 12.37 3.73 -31.76
C SER A 211 11.53 3.69 -30.48
N GLU A 212 11.78 2.70 -29.63
CA GLU A 212 11.11 2.54 -28.34
C GLU A 212 11.83 3.35 -27.26
N SER A 213 11.03 3.97 -26.40
CA SER A 213 11.49 4.68 -25.21
C SER A 213 10.56 4.37 -24.05
N ARG A 214 11.04 4.52 -22.82
CA ARG A 214 10.18 4.39 -21.64
C ARG A 214 10.49 5.44 -20.59
N THR A 215 9.50 5.73 -19.76
CA THR A 215 9.69 6.39 -18.48
C THR A 215 9.55 5.35 -17.40
N LEU A 216 10.60 5.14 -16.62
CA LEU A 216 10.57 4.29 -15.43
C LEU A 216 10.16 5.14 -14.23
N VAL A 217 9.23 4.60 -13.44
CA VAL A 217 8.69 5.24 -12.25
C VAL A 217 8.90 4.28 -11.09
N LYS A 218 9.73 4.66 -10.13
CA LYS A 218 9.77 4.03 -8.81
C LYS A 218 8.84 4.81 -7.90
N ALA A 219 7.68 4.22 -7.63
CA ALA A 219 6.64 4.84 -6.83
C ALA A 219 6.71 4.35 -5.39
N TYR A 220 6.64 5.30 -4.46
CA TYR A 220 6.44 5.07 -3.04
C TYR A 220 5.04 5.52 -2.68
N GLY A 221 4.44 4.85 -1.72
CA GLY A 221 3.07 5.17 -1.35
C GLY A 221 2.54 4.37 -0.20
N ILE A 222 1.32 4.70 0.18
CA ILE A 222 0.61 4.03 1.26
C ILE A 222 -0.40 3.08 0.63
N ARG A 223 -0.28 1.80 0.96
CA ARG A 223 -1.28 0.80 0.59
C ARG A 223 -2.31 0.69 1.71
N PHE A 224 -3.57 0.94 1.39
CA PHE A 224 -4.70 0.80 2.30
C PHE A 224 -5.39 -0.54 2.07
N ASP A 225 -5.29 -1.44 3.04
CA ASP A 225 -5.94 -2.74 3.04
C ASP A 225 -7.28 -2.64 3.79
N ILE A 226 -8.39 -2.83 3.08
CA ILE A 226 -9.74 -2.78 3.65
C ILE A 226 -10.10 -4.17 4.15
N ILE A 227 -10.07 -4.35 5.48
CA ILE A 227 -10.27 -5.64 6.13
C ILE A 227 -11.65 -5.64 6.77
N VAL A 228 -12.54 -6.49 6.25
CA VAL A 228 -13.91 -6.62 6.75
C VAL A 228 -14.04 -7.91 7.52
N PHE A 229 -14.53 -7.83 8.76
CA PHE A 229 -14.79 -8.97 9.60
C PHE A 229 -16.01 -8.70 10.49
N GLY A 230 -16.52 -9.73 11.14
CA GLY A 230 -17.64 -9.58 12.06
C GLY A 230 -18.42 -10.87 12.20
N LYS A 231 -19.06 -11.04 13.34
CA LYS A 231 -19.87 -12.21 13.65
C LYS A 231 -21.34 -11.82 13.80
N ALA A 232 -22.22 -12.64 13.23
CA ALA A 232 -23.65 -12.55 13.47
C ALA A 232 -24.12 -13.69 14.38
N GLY A 233 -24.90 -13.35 15.40
CA GLY A 233 -25.59 -14.31 16.27
C GLY A 233 -27.10 -14.12 16.17
N LYS A 234 -27.86 -15.22 16.22
CA LYS A 234 -29.31 -15.25 16.35
C LYS A 234 -29.68 -16.42 17.26
N PHE A 235 -30.71 -16.28 18.05
CA PHE A 235 -31.22 -17.31 18.94
C PHE A 235 -31.55 -18.59 18.17
N ASP A 236 -31.09 -19.70 18.74
CA ASP A 236 -31.34 -21.05 18.25
C ASP A 236 -31.48 -21.98 19.47
N VAL A 237 -32.53 -22.81 19.46
CA VAL A 237 -32.87 -23.71 20.56
C VAL A 237 -31.82 -24.81 20.70
N ILE A 238 -31.23 -25.29 19.59
CA ILE A 238 -30.27 -26.40 19.59
C ILE A 238 -29.02 -26.08 20.43
N PRO A 239 -28.23 -25.02 20.14
CA PRO A 239 -27.06 -24.68 20.96
C PRO A 239 -27.43 -24.28 22.38
N THR A 240 -28.64 -23.74 22.59
CA THR A 240 -29.14 -23.41 23.94
C THR A 240 -29.31 -24.67 24.78
N MET A 241 -30.00 -25.69 24.26
CA MET A 241 -30.22 -26.96 24.97
C MET A 241 -28.93 -27.74 25.20
N ILE A 242 -28.00 -27.74 24.23
CA ILE A 242 -26.67 -28.35 24.39
C ILE A 242 -25.93 -27.69 25.55
N ASN A 243 -25.88 -26.35 25.60
CA ASN A 243 -25.18 -25.63 26.67
C ASN A 243 -25.83 -25.83 28.05
N ILE A 244 -27.17 -25.90 28.13
CA ILE A 244 -27.87 -26.22 29.39
C ILE A 244 -27.51 -27.64 29.85
N GLY A 245 -27.54 -28.63 28.94
CA GLY A 245 -27.18 -30.01 29.25
C GLY A 245 -25.73 -30.14 29.73
N SER A 246 -24.79 -29.51 29.02
CA SER A 246 -23.38 -29.47 29.43
C SER A 246 -23.17 -28.75 30.77
N GLY A 247 -23.90 -27.66 31.02
CA GLY A 247 -23.84 -26.93 32.28
C GLY A 247 -24.36 -27.74 33.47
N LEU A 248 -25.52 -28.42 33.31
CA LEU A 248 -26.06 -29.30 34.34
C LEU A 248 -25.15 -30.49 34.63
N ALA A 249 -24.51 -31.06 33.60
CA ALA A 249 -23.52 -32.12 33.77
C ALA A 249 -22.31 -31.65 34.59
N LEU A 250 -21.86 -30.41 34.41
CA LEU A 250 -20.76 -29.82 35.18
C LEU A 250 -21.13 -29.63 36.65
N PHE A 251 -22.37 -29.26 36.97
CA PHE A 251 -22.85 -29.13 38.35
C PHE A 251 -23.05 -30.48 39.07
N GLY A 252 -23.10 -31.58 38.33
CA GLY A 252 -23.22 -32.93 38.87
C GLY A 252 -21.89 -33.57 39.27
N VAL A 253 -20.76 -32.89 39.05
CA VAL A 253 -19.40 -33.29 39.48
C VAL A 253 -18.99 -32.44 40.68
#